data_AF-A0A3D3NVZ3-F1
#
_entry.id   AF-A0A3D3NVZ3-F1
#
_cell.length_a   1.000
_cell.length_b   1.000
_cell.length_c   1.000
_cell.angle_alpha   90.00
_cell.angle_beta   90.00
_cell.angle_gamma   90.00
#
_symmetry.space_group_name_H-M   'P 1'
#
loop_
_entity.id
_entity.type
_entity.pdbx_description
1 polymer ?
#
loop_
_entity_poly.entity_id
_entity_poly.type
_entity_poly.pdbx_seq_one_letter_code
_entity_poly.pdbx_strand_id
1 'polypeptide(L)'
;MFASVVLLPGFLSAQEDGFTQAATLKDRRINESSGLALSHKHPGVFWTHNDSGGEPCLFAFDKTGVTVAKVRLPGAVNFDWEDIASRKDADGVSWLYVADIGDNMRMRPSVQVYQIPEPDLPADPAHEIESAEPRLWRGAYPDGRHDAESLLVHPLTGRIHIITRSEDGRSGVYAFPEKLLEDEAMT
;
A
#
# COMPACT_ATOMS: atom_id res chain seq x y z
N MET A 1 -12.63 59.85 10.82
CA MET A 1 -11.95 58.69 10.20
C MET A 1 -11.30 57.94 11.34
N PHE A 2 -11.86 56.79 11.73
CA PHE A 2 -11.40 56.02 12.88
C PHE A 2 -10.31 55.05 12.42
N ALA A 3 -9.19 55.02 13.13
CA ALA A 3 -8.27 53.90 13.16
C ALA A 3 -7.99 53.60 14.63
N SER A 4 -8.42 52.43 15.08
CA SER A 4 -8.04 51.83 16.35
C SER A 4 -7.27 50.55 16.04
N VAL A 5 -6.17 50.34 16.75
CA VAL A 5 -5.45 49.07 16.83
C VAL A 5 -5.56 48.62 18.29
N VAL A 6 -5.76 47.32 18.53
CA VAL A 6 -4.87 46.45 19.33
C VAL A 6 -5.55 45.12 19.75
N LEU A 7 -4.86 44.04 19.36
CA LEU A 7 -4.64 42.68 19.91
C LEU A 7 -5.79 41.78 20.41
N LEU A 8 -5.80 40.57 19.84
CA LEU A 8 -5.90 39.34 20.62
C LEU A 8 -4.72 38.42 20.24
N PRO A 9 -3.82 38.05 21.18
CA PRO A 9 -2.98 36.88 21.03
C PRO A 9 -3.82 35.68 21.49
N GLY A 10 -4.51 35.05 20.54
CA GLY A 10 -5.06 33.73 20.73
C GLY A 10 -4.34 32.82 19.76
N PHE A 11 -3.29 32.15 20.22
CA PHE A 11 -2.90 30.90 19.58
C PHE A 11 -4.15 30.03 19.61
N LEU A 12 -4.80 29.81 18.46
CA LEU A 12 -5.50 28.57 18.30
C LEU A 12 -4.40 27.51 18.34
N SER A 13 -4.17 26.96 19.53
CA SER A 13 -3.81 25.55 19.61
C SER A 13 -4.87 24.86 18.75
N ALA A 14 -4.48 24.33 17.60
CA ALA A 14 -5.21 23.18 17.11
C ALA A 14 -5.21 22.22 18.31
N GLN A 15 -6.40 21.95 18.84
CA GLN A 15 -6.54 20.85 19.76
C GLN A 15 -6.11 19.64 18.94
N GLU A 16 -4.94 19.08 19.23
CA GLU A 16 -4.60 17.78 18.70
C GLU A 16 -5.64 16.83 19.29
N ASP A 17 -6.69 16.56 18.52
CA ASP A 17 -7.57 15.44 18.79
C ASP A 17 -6.65 14.22 18.82
N GLY A 18 -6.38 13.75 20.03
CA GLY A 18 -5.28 12.82 20.28
C GLY A 18 -5.41 11.57 19.43
N PHE A 19 -4.30 11.17 18.79
CA PHE A 19 -4.23 9.89 18.13
C PHE A 19 -4.49 8.78 19.14
N THR A 20 -5.45 7.89 18.83
CA THR A 20 -5.65 6.67 19.60
C THR A 20 -4.93 5.53 18.88
N GLN A 21 -3.93 4.94 19.54
CA GLN A 21 -3.25 3.77 19.03
C GLN A 21 -4.23 2.59 18.95
N ALA A 22 -4.52 2.12 17.74
CA ALA A 22 -5.45 1.01 17.52
C ALA A 22 -4.85 -0.35 17.95
N ALA A 23 -3.58 -0.60 17.56
CA ALA A 23 -2.85 -1.81 17.89
C ALA A 23 -1.33 -1.59 17.76
N THR A 24 -0.54 -2.53 18.28
CA THR A 24 0.89 -2.66 17.97
C THR A 24 1.11 -4.02 17.33
N LEU A 25 1.77 -4.05 16.18
CA LEU A 25 2.18 -5.31 15.55
C LEU A 25 3.16 -6.04 16.47
N LYS A 26 2.81 -7.27 16.86
CA LYS A 26 3.59 -8.04 17.86
C LYS A 26 4.65 -8.93 17.23
N ASP A 27 4.56 -9.17 15.93
CA ASP A 27 5.48 -10.02 15.19
C ASP A 27 6.73 -9.25 14.79
N ARG A 28 7.86 -9.62 15.40
CA ARG A 28 9.16 -8.97 15.16
C ARG A 28 9.70 -9.20 13.74
N ARG A 29 9.10 -10.12 12.97
CA ARG A 29 9.40 -10.28 11.54
C ARG A 29 8.88 -9.09 10.73
N ILE A 30 7.91 -8.34 11.26
CA ILE A 30 7.45 -7.07 10.70
C ILE A 30 8.28 -5.96 11.36
N ASN A 31 9.32 -5.52 10.68
CA ASN A 31 10.29 -4.56 11.20
C ASN A 31 10.24 -3.19 10.50
N GLU A 32 9.56 -3.12 9.36
CA GLU A 32 9.45 -1.90 8.55
C GLU A 32 8.14 -1.92 7.74
N SER A 33 7.01 -1.86 8.43
CA SER A 33 5.68 -1.91 7.79
C SER A 33 5.41 -0.65 6.96
N SER A 34 5.34 -0.77 5.62
CA SER A 34 5.02 0.38 4.74
C SER A 34 3.55 0.46 4.32
N GLY A 35 2.88 -0.67 4.10
CA GLY A 35 1.49 -0.70 3.63
C GLY A 35 0.47 -1.26 4.62
N LEU A 36 -0.81 -0.87 4.47
CA LEU A 36 -1.94 -1.40 5.24
C LEU A 36 -3.22 -1.55 4.40
N ALA A 37 -3.74 -2.78 4.29
CA ALA A 37 -5.03 -3.05 3.64
C ALA A 37 -6.00 -3.82 4.54
N LEU A 38 -7.30 -3.55 4.42
CA LEU A 38 -8.33 -4.33 5.09
C LEU A 38 -8.61 -5.62 4.32
N SER A 39 -8.77 -6.75 5.01
CA SER A 39 -9.24 -7.98 4.40
C SER A 39 -10.71 -7.89 3.95
N HIS A 40 -11.00 -8.33 2.73
CA HIS A 40 -12.38 -8.49 2.25
C HIS A 40 -12.93 -9.91 2.51
N LYS A 41 -12.05 -10.89 2.67
CA LYS A 41 -12.39 -12.30 2.89
C LYS A 41 -12.53 -12.68 4.37
N HIS A 42 -11.77 -12.03 5.26
CA HIS A 42 -11.63 -12.36 6.68
C HIS A 42 -11.93 -11.13 7.55
N PRO A 43 -13.17 -10.99 8.08
CA PRO A 43 -13.56 -9.82 8.85
C PRO A 43 -12.65 -9.55 10.05
N GLY A 44 -12.12 -8.32 10.12
CA GLY A 44 -11.24 -7.89 11.20
C GLY A 44 -9.77 -8.29 11.05
N VAL A 45 -9.40 -8.83 9.90
CA VAL A 45 -8.00 -9.03 9.50
C VAL A 45 -7.52 -7.85 8.64
N PHE A 46 -6.25 -7.51 8.81
CA PHE A 46 -5.54 -6.52 8.01
C PHE A 46 -4.29 -7.17 7.41
N TRP A 47 -3.85 -6.62 6.29
CA TRP A 47 -2.66 -7.03 5.56
C TRP A 47 -1.61 -5.94 5.62
N THR A 48 -0.37 -6.34 5.79
CA THR A 48 0.81 -5.47 5.69
C THR A 48 1.97 -6.23 5.07
N HIS A 49 3.06 -5.53 4.78
CA HIS A 49 4.34 -6.08 4.33
C HIS A 49 5.46 -5.22 4.90
N ASN A 50 6.67 -5.79 4.94
CA ASN A 50 7.84 -4.95 5.13
C ASN A 50 8.18 -4.20 3.85
N ASP A 51 8.88 -3.10 4.01
CA ASP A 51 9.54 -2.32 2.97
C ASP A 51 10.67 -3.10 2.26
N SER A 52 11.54 -2.39 1.55
CA SER A 52 12.61 -2.87 0.67
C SER A 52 13.51 -3.98 1.22
N GLY A 53 14.00 -4.83 0.30
CA GLY A 53 15.07 -5.81 0.56
C GLY A 53 14.69 -6.98 1.47
N GLY A 54 13.45 -7.02 1.96
CA GLY A 54 12.90 -8.10 2.78
C GLY A 54 12.46 -9.32 1.98
N GLU A 55 11.82 -10.27 2.67
CA GLU A 55 11.14 -11.37 1.99
C GLU A 55 9.90 -10.86 1.24
N PRO A 56 9.57 -11.45 0.07
CA PRO A 56 8.36 -11.11 -0.69
C PRO A 56 7.12 -11.74 -0.03
N CYS A 57 6.80 -11.28 1.18
CA CYS A 57 5.77 -11.84 2.03
C CYS A 57 4.80 -10.76 2.52
N LEU A 58 3.52 -11.14 2.59
CA LEU A 58 2.49 -10.39 3.30
C LEU A 58 2.30 -10.97 4.69
N PHE A 59 1.90 -10.13 5.63
CA PHE A 59 1.50 -10.53 6.97
C PHE A 59 0.03 -10.18 7.18
N ALA A 60 -0.78 -11.18 7.49
CA ALA A 60 -2.12 -10.99 7.99
C ALA A 60 -2.09 -10.81 9.50
N PHE A 61 -2.77 -9.82 10.06
CA PHE A 61 -2.88 -9.62 11.50
C PHE A 61 -4.28 -9.19 11.93
N ASP A 62 -4.64 -9.49 13.18
CA ASP A 62 -5.96 -9.13 13.74
C ASP A 62 -5.99 -7.71 14.34
N LYS A 63 -7.16 -7.27 14.79
CA LYS A 63 -7.35 -5.96 15.46
C LYS A 63 -6.51 -5.74 16.72
N THR A 64 -5.89 -6.79 17.28
CA THR A 64 -5.01 -6.70 18.45
C THR A 64 -3.53 -6.62 18.09
N GLY A 65 -3.21 -6.68 16.79
CA GLY A 65 -1.83 -6.68 16.26
C GLY A 65 -1.15 -8.05 16.29
N VAL A 66 -1.90 -9.15 16.50
CA VAL A 66 -1.36 -10.51 16.42
C VAL A 66 -1.36 -10.97 14.98
N THR A 67 -0.19 -11.38 14.46
CA THR A 67 -0.07 -11.99 13.14
C THR A 67 -0.74 -13.35 13.12
N VAL A 68 -1.69 -13.53 12.19
CA VAL A 68 -2.45 -14.76 11.99
C VAL A 68 -1.95 -15.56 10.80
N ALA A 69 -1.23 -14.95 9.85
CA ALA A 69 -0.54 -15.68 8.79
C ALA A 69 0.63 -14.87 8.23
N LYS A 70 1.62 -15.59 7.69
CA LYS A 70 2.63 -15.04 6.80
C LYS A 70 2.44 -15.69 5.43
N VAL A 71 2.30 -14.89 4.38
CA VAL A 71 1.95 -15.36 3.04
C VAL A 71 3.05 -14.98 2.08
N ARG A 72 3.78 -15.97 1.56
CA ARG A 72 4.80 -15.76 0.53
C ARG A 72 4.15 -15.59 -0.83
N LEU A 73 4.63 -14.62 -1.61
CA LEU A 73 4.27 -14.45 -3.01
C LEU A 73 5.30 -15.21 -3.86
N PRO A 74 4.93 -16.35 -4.49
CA PRO A 74 5.88 -17.13 -5.28
C PRO A 74 6.40 -16.31 -6.46
N GLY A 75 7.69 -16.45 -6.76
CA GLY A 75 8.37 -15.73 -7.85
C GLY A 75 8.52 -14.21 -7.67
N ALA A 76 7.92 -13.62 -6.64
CA ALA A 76 8.02 -12.20 -6.38
C ALA A 76 9.38 -11.83 -5.75
N VAL A 77 9.77 -10.57 -5.93
CA VAL A 77 10.94 -9.97 -5.31
C VAL A 77 10.47 -8.68 -4.64
N ASN A 78 10.89 -8.46 -3.40
CA ASN A 78 10.69 -7.20 -2.73
C ASN A 78 11.88 -6.28 -3.02
N PHE A 79 11.78 -5.53 -4.12
CA PHE A 79 12.80 -4.56 -4.47
C PHE A 79 12.63 -3.28 -3.64
N ASP A 80 11.45 -2.66 -3.71
CA ASP A 80 11.08 -1.45 -2.94
C ASP A 80 9.54 -1.44 -2.78
N TRP A 81 9.02 -2.30 -1.90
CA TRP A 81 7.58 -2.44 -1.66
C TRP A 81 7.06 -1.37 -0.72
N GLU A 82 6.17 -0.53 -1.22
CA GLU A 82 5.77 0.69 -0.52
C GLU A 82 4.34 0.65 0.02
N ASP A 83 3.42 -0.02 -0.70
CA ASP A 83 2.02 -0.01 -0.30
C ASP A 83 1.26 -1.29 -0.70
N ILE A 84 0.14 -1.52 -0.04
CA ILE A 84 -0.80 -2.59 -0.34
C ILE A 84 -2.23 -2.07 -0.37
N ALA A 85 -2.99 -2.47 -1.38
CA ALA A 85 -4.41 -2.20 -1.49
C ALA A 85 -5.21 -3.51 -1.56
N SER A 86 -6.46 -3.47 -1.11
CA SER A 86 -7.43 -4.54 -1.29
C SER A 86 -8.64 -4.07 -2.07
N ARG A 87 -9.24 -4.98 -2.85
CA ARG A 87 -10.47 -4.71 -3.60
C ARG A 87 -11.29 -5.99 -3.73
N LYS A 88 -12.59 -5.90 -3.51
CA LYS A 88 -13.55 -6.92 -3.95
C LYS A 88 -14.14 -6.52 -5.30
N ASP A 89 -14.01 -7.37 -6.31
CA ASP A 89 -14.53 -7.10 -7.65
C ASP A 89 -16.03 -7.40 -7.78
N ALA A 90 -16.59 -7.14 -8.97
CA ALA A 90 -18.00 -7.33 -9.26
C ALA A 90 -18.43 -8.82 -9.28
N ASP A 91 -17.49 -9.73 -9.51
CA ASP A 91 -17.70 -11.18 -9.46
C ASP A 91 -17.59 -11.73 -8.03
N GLY A 92 -17.23 -10.86 -7.07
CA GLY A 92 -17.11 -11.18 -5.66
C GLY A 92 -15.75 -11.72 -5.23
N VAL A 93 -14.75 -11.70 -6.12
CA VAL A 93 -13.37 -12.09 -5.81
C VAL A 93 -12.68 -10.95 -5.06
N SER A 94 -12.11 -11.29 -3.91
CA SER A 94 -11.24 -10.39 -3.15
C SER A 94 -9.82 -10.47 -3.70
N TRP A 95 -9.20 -9.32 -3.95
CA TRP A 95 -7.86 -9.16 -4.50
C TRP A 95 -7.00 -8.35 -3.55
N LEU A 96 -5.71 -8.67 -3.51
CA LEU A 96 -4.65 -7.86 -2.91
C LEU A 96 -3.72 -7.36 -4.03
N TYR A 97 -3.28 -6.12 -3.90
CA TYR A 97 -2.38 -5.44 -4.83
C TYR A 97 -1.19 -4.92 -4.03
N VAL A 98 0.01 -5.40 -4.33
CA VAL A 98 1.25 -5.04 -3.62
C VAL A 98 2.12 -4.21 -4.54
N ALA A 99 2.44 -3.00 -4.11
CA ALA A 99 3.10 -1.98 -4.91
C ALA A 99 4.60 -2.03 -4.68
N ASP A 100 5.33 -2.54 -5.67
CA ASP A 100 6.79 -2.43 -5.75
C ASP A 100 7.13 -1.21 -6.62
N ILE A 101 7.07 -0.05 -5.97
CA ILE A 101 6.98 1.26 -6.63
C ILE A 101 7.99 2.30 -6.11
N GLY A 102 8.71 2.00 -5.03
CA GLY A 102 9.76 2.88 -4.50
C GLY A 102 10.92 3.01 -5.49
N ASP A 103 11.46 4.22 -5.60
CA ASP A 103 12.60 4.52 -6.46
C ASP A 103 13.32 5.79 -5.97
N ASN A 104 13.78 5.78 -4.71
CA ASN A 104 14.48 6.89 -4.07
C ASN A 104 15.59 7.50 -4.95
N MET A 105 16.29 6.67 -5.73
CA MET A 105 17.38 7.08 -6.63
C MET A 105 16.93 7.40 -8.06
N ARG A 106 15.64 7.26 -8.37
CA ARG A 106 15.02 7.50 -9.69
C ARG A 106 15.74 6.75 -10.81
N MET A 107 16.07 5.48 -10.58
CA MET A 107 16.84 4.63 -11.50
C MET A 107 15.99 3.60 -12.22
N ARG A 108 14.79 3.28 -11.72
CA ARG A 108 13.94 2.23 -12.26
C ARG A 108 13.25 2.73 -13.54
N PRO A 109 13.39 2.04 -14.68
CA PRO A 109 12.71 2.42 -15.91
C PRO A 109 11.19 2.18 -15.86
N SER A 110 10.76 1.32 -14.95
CA SER A 110 9.36 0.98 -14.70
C SER A 110 9.19 0.52 -13.26
N VAL A 111 8.00 0.71 -12.73
CA VAL A 111 7.54 0.15 -11.45
C VAL A 111 6.59 -1.01 -11.70
N GLN A 112 6.22 -1.74 -10.65
CA GLN A 112 5.35 -2.90 -10.81
C GLN A 112 4.38 -3.10 -9.64
N VAL A 113 3.24 -3.72 -9.93
CA VAL A 113 2.23 -4.10 -8.93
C VAL A 113 1.94 -5.59 -9.06
N TYR A 114 2.12 -6.32 -7.96
CA TYR A 114 1.71 -7.71 -7.85
C TYR A 114 0.23 -7.77 -7.49
N GLN A 115 -0.55 -8.56 -8.21
CA GLN A 115 -1.96 -8.80 -7.91
C GLN A 115 -2.18 -10.30 -7.64
N ILE A 116 -2.71 -10.60 -6.46
CA ILE A 116 -3.11 -11.97 -6.08
C ILE A 116 -4.56 -11.99 -5.62
N PRO A 117 -5.29 -13.11 -5.83
CA PRO A 117 -6.53 -13.33 -5.10
C PRO A 117 -6.19 -13.40 -3.60
N GLU A 118 -7.04 -12.82 -2.77
CA GLU A 118 -6.86 -12.83 -1.31
C GLU A 118 -6.90 -14.29 -0.80
N PRO A 119 -5.81 -14.77 -0.16
CA PRO A 119 -5.68 -16.18 0.21
C PRO A 119 -6.63 -16.57 1.35
N ASP A 120 -6.93 -17.86 1.45
CA ASP A 120 -7.50 -18.41 2.67
C ASP A 120 -6.44 -18.41 3.79
N LEU A 121 -6.85 -18.06 5.00
CA LEU A 121 -5.99 -18.11 6.17
C LEU A 121 -6.02 -19.51 6.79
N PRO A 122 -4.87 -20.01 7.28
CA PRO A 122 -4.83 -21.28 7.99
C PRO A 122 -5.65 -21.22 9.29
N ALA A 123 -6.17 -22.36 9.73
CA ALA A 123 -6.85 -22.46 11.02
C ALA A 123 -5.88 -22.30 12.21
N ASP A 124 -4.61 -22.68 12.01
CA ASP A 124 -3.54 -22.50 12.99
C ASP A 124 -2.79 -21.19 12.71
N PRO A 125 -2.85 -20.19 13.61
CA PRO A 125 -2.25 -18.88 13.38
C PRO A 125 -0.72 -18.94 13.29
N ALA A 126 -0.15 -17.99 12.55
CA ALA A 126 1.30 -17.79 12.34
C ALA A 126 2.01 -18.83 11.46
N HIS A 127 1.27 -19.72 10.79
CA HIS A 127 1.84 -20.58 9.74
C HIS A 127 2.25 -19.76 8.52
N GLU A 128 3.35 -20.15 7.89
CA GLU A 128 3.74 -19.63 6.58
C GLU A 128 3.03 -20.43 5.49
N ILE A 129 2.33 -19.73 4.60
CA ILE A 129 1.65 -20.31 3.44
C ILE A 129 2.13 -19.61 2.17
N GLU A 130 1.89 -20.22 1.02
CA GLU A 130 2.09 -19.59 -0.28
C GLU A 130 0.74 -19.08 -0.83
N SER A 131 0.77 -17.91 -1.46
CA SER A 131 -0.35 -17.41 -2.25
C SER A 131 -0.44 -18.11 -3.61
N ALA A 132 -1.50 -17.82 -4.36
CA ALA A 132 -1.51 -18.15 -5.79
C ALA A 132 -0.43 -17.35 -6.54
N GLU A 133 0.00 -17.85 -7.71
CA GLU A 133 0.93 -17.15 -8.59
C GLU A 133 0.48 -15.71 -8.86
N PRO A 134 1.30 -14.69 -8.52
CA PRO A 134 0.95 -13.30 -8.74
C PRO A 134 0.83 -12.96 -10.22
N ARG A 135 -0.21 -12.20 -10.56
CA ARG A 135 -0.21 -11.42 -11.81
C ARG A 135 0.66 -10.20 -11.60
N LEU A 136 1.42 -9.81 -12.63
CA LEU A 136 2.34 -8.70 -12.54
C LEU A 136 1.97 -7.60 -13.53
N TRP A 137 1.70 -6.42 -13.01
CA TRP A 137 1.42 -5.23 -13.80
C TRP A 137 2.65 -4.33 -13.78
N ARG A 138 3.26 -4.06 -14.93
CA ARG A 138 4.42 -3.17 -15.05
C ARG A 138 4.02 -1.86 -15.72
N GLY A 139 4.51 -0.76 -15.19
CA GLY A 139 4.18 0.58 -15.66
C GLY A 139 5.40 1.49 -15.70
N ALA A 140 5.60 2.19 -16.82
CA ALA A 140 6.56 3.28 -16.92
C ALA A 140 5.83 4.63 -16.80
N TYR A 141 6.40 5.57 -16.06
CA TYR A 141 5.88 6.92 -15.98
C TYR A 141 6.08 7.66 -17.32
N PRO A 142 5.10 8.45 -17.79
CA PRO A 142 5.15 9.10 -19.10
C PRO A 142 6.12 10.29 -19.17
N ASP A 143 6.51 10.85 -18.03
CA ASP A 143 7.27 12.11 -17.92
C ASP A 143 8.63 11.95 -17.22
N GLY A 144 9.05 10.71 -16.98
CA GLY A 144 10.34 10.40 -16.34
C GLY A 144 10.17 9.61 -15.06
N ARG A 145 11.29 9.18 -14.48
CA ARG A 145 11.28 8.27 -13.32
C ARG A 145 10.91 9.03 -12.05
N HIS A 146 10.02 8.44 -11.25
CA HIS A 146 9.59 9.00 -9.98
C HIS A 146 9.68 7.94 -8.88
N ASP A 147 9.95 8.44 -7.69
CA ASP A 147 9.76 7.73 -6.44
C ASP A 147 8.29 7.80 -6.02
N ALA A 148 7.75 6.72 -5.48
CA ALA A 148 6.33 6.66 -5.12
C ALA A 148 6.11 5.78 -3.90
N GLU A 149 5.14 6.17 -3.07
CA GLU A 149 4.95 5.61 -1.72
C GLU A 149 3.52 5.11 -1.50
N SER A 150 2.63 5.27 -2.50
CA SER A 150 1.22 4.93 -2.29
C SER A 150 0.54 4.44 -3.54
N LEU A 151 -0.38 3.52 -3.33
CA LEU A 151 -1.20 2.86 -4.33
C LEU A 151 -2.69 3.05 -3.99
N LEU A 152 -3.50 3.39 -5.00
CA LEU A 152 -4.95 3.35 -4.93
C LEU A 152 -5.51 2.44 -6.02
N VAL A 153 -6.50 1.62 -5.68
CA VAL A 153 -7.21 0.79 -6.65
C VAL A 153 -8.66 1.24 -6.73
N HIS A 154 -9.10 1.64 -7.92
CA HIS A 154 -10.46 2.10 -8.13
C HIS A 154 -11.45 0.95 -7.85
N PRO A 155 -12.45 1.13 -6.96
CA PRO A 155 -13.27 0.02 -6.46
C PRO A 155 -14.14 -0.62 -7.54
N LEU A 156 -14.63 0.15 -8.50
CA LEU A 156 -15.47 -0.38 -9.59
C LEU A 156 -14.62 -0.97 -10.72
N THR A 157 -13.73 -0.18 -11.31
CA THR A 157 -12.96 -0.56 -12.51
C THR A 157 -11.73 -1.43 -12.23
N GLY A 158 -11.18 -1.39 -11.01
CA GLY A 158 -9.91 -2.03 -10.69
C GLY A 158 -8.68 -1.26 -11.21
N ARG A 159 -8.86 -0.04 -11.74
CA ARG A 159 -7.76 0.78 -12.25
C ARG A 159 -6.82 1.19 -11.12
N ILE A 160 -5.53 0.95 -11.33
CA ILE A 160 -4.44 1.16 -10.38
C ILE A 160 -3.90 2.60 -10.56
N HIS A 161 -3.76 3.34 -9.46
CA HIS A 161 -3.18 4.67 -9.41
C HIS A 161 -2.00 4.69 -8.44
N ILE A 162 -0.92 5.36 -8.82
CA ILE A 162 0.27 5.55 -8.01
C ILE A 162 0.40 7.04 -7.64
N ILE A 163 0.75 7.32 -6.40
CA ILE A 163 1.02 8.67 -5.90
C ILE A 163 2.51 8.81 -5.62
N THR A 164 3.14 9.78 -6.28
CA THR A 164 4.59 9.98 -6.14
C THR A 164 4.95 10.74 -4.88
N ARG A 165 6.14 10.43 -4.36
CA ARG A 165 6.80 11.19 -3.30
C ARG A 165 7.79 12.18 -3.89
N SER A 166 7.81 13.37 -3.31
CA SER A 166 8.80 14.38 -3.62
C SER A 166 9.12 15.21 -2.39
N GLU A 167 10.35 15.73 -2.34
CA GLU A 167 10.80 16.57 -1.23
C GLU A 167 10.19 17.98 -1.24
N ASP A 168 9.68 18.43 -2.40
CA ASP A 168 9.08 19.76 -2.54
C ASP A 168 7.60 19.80 -2.12
N GLY A 169 7.07 18.66 -1.65
CA GLY A 169 5.71 18.51 -1.16
C GLY A 169 4.65 18.36 -2.25
N ARG A 170 5.03 18.26 -3.53
CA ARG A 170 4.08 18.04 -4.64
C ARG A 170 4.07 16.57 -5.05
N SER A 171 2.90 15.94 -4.99
CA SER A 171 2.71 14.58 -5.50
C SER A 171 2.07 14.60 -6.89
N GLY A 172 2.59 13.77 -7.78
CA GLY A 172 1.92 13.38 -9.01
C GLY A 172 0.98 12.21 -8.76
N VAL A 173 -0.10 12.13 -9.53
CA VAL A 173 -0.99 10.98 -9.57
C VAL A 173 -0.93 10.40 -10.97
N TYR A 174 -0.46 9.16 -11.06
CA TYR A 174 -0.33 8.42 -12.31
C TYR A 174 -1.28 7.25 -12.29
N ALA A 175 -1.78 6.86 -13.44
CA ALA A 175 -2.69 5.73 -13.56
C ALA A 175 -2.17 4.72 -14.57
N PHE A 176 -2.22 3.43 -14.21
CA PHE A 176 -2.13 2.36 -15.19
C PHE A 176 -3.26 2.51 -16.23
N PRO A 177 -3.10 1.95 -17.44
CA PRO A 177 -4.16 1.98 -18.45
C PRO A 177 -5.49 1.43 -17.91
N GLU A 178 -6.61 1.91 -18.44
CA GLU A 178 -7.96 1.50 -17.97
C GLU A 178 -8.17 -0.01 -18.08
N LYS A 179 -7.63 -0.60 -19.15
CA LYS A 179 -7.44 -2.04 -19.25
C LYS A 179 -6.02 -2.33 -18.79
N LEU A 180 -5.87 -3.04 -17.66
CA LEU A 180 -4.56 -3.46 -17.20
C LEU A 180 -3.92 -4.37 -18.27
N LEU A 181 -2.82 -3.90 -18.82
CA LEU A 181 -2.01 -4.58 -19.82
C LEU A 181 -0.59 -4.68 -19.25
N GLU A 182 0.07 -5.80 -19.51
CA GLU A 182 1.47 -5.98 -19.12
C GLU A 182 2.35 -5.04 -19.96
N ASP A 183 3.36 -4.44 -19.32
CA ASP A 183 4.40 -3.63 -19.95
C ASP A 183 3.92 -2.36 -20.71
N GLU A 184 2.85 -1.73 -20.25
CA GLU A 184 2.36 -0.46 -20.82
C GLU A 184 2.72 0.78 -19.99
N ALA A 185 2.90 1.91 -20.67
CA ALA A 185 3.11 3.19 -20.01
C ALA A 185 1.86 3.63 -19.24
N MET A 186 2.09 4.27 -18.09
CA MET A 186 1.04 4.94 -17.32
C MET A 186 0.65 6.27 -17.99
N THR A 187 -0.51 6.78 -17.60
CA THR A 187 -1.02 8.10 -17.97
C THR A 187 -1.02 9.04 -16.79
#